data_AF-A0AAU8AMW0-F1
#
_entry.id   AF-A0AAU8AMW0-F1
#
_cell.length_a   1.000
_cell.length_b   1.000
_cell.length_c   1.000
_cell.angle_alpha   90.00
_cell.angle_beta   90.00
_cell.angle_gamma   90.00
#
_symmetry.space_group_name_H-M   'P 1'
#
loop_
_entity.id
_entity.type
_entity.pdbx_description
1 polymer ?
#
loop_
_entity_poly.entity_id
_entity_poly.type
_entity_poly.pdbx_seq_one_letter_code
_entity_poly.pdbx_strand_id
1 'polypeptide(L)'
;MEPRLSSGTLLSVWETGAARRPLDRALAILWAAGVEQGAELPLAARDRALLQVRAGTFGKEIEARATCPDCAAALDLTLDAEVLAAALHDPEEGPVRALTSADLAAVAGLPGARVAEGLRERLGCTSGIAPESIDAAIEAQAEEAELTLRMVCAECGAGWAEVLDVPGFVWAELEAAALRLLAEVADLARAFGWTEAEVLRLSPPRRAAYLAMARAS
;
A
#
# COMPACT_ATOMS: atom_id res chain seq x y z
N MET A 1 -7.01 14.42 12.48
CA MET A 1 -6.02 13.47 13.04
C MET A 1 -5.79 12.46 11.96
N GLU A 2 -4.57 12.39 11.42
CA GLU A 2 -4.25 11.48 10.32
C GLU A 2 -4.38 10.03 10.78
N PRO A 3 -4.90 9.14 9.94
CA PRO A 3 -5.04 7.74 10.30
C PRO A 3 -3.65 7.11 10.48
N ARG A 4 -3.45 6.38 11.57
CA ARG A 4 -2.15 5.77 11.91
C ARG A 4 -2.33 4.47 12.66
N LEU A 5 -1.36 3.56 12.52
CA LEU A 5 -1.35 2.29 13.23
C LEU A 5 -0.53 2.38 14.52
N SER A 6 -1.10 1.90 15.63
CA SER A 6 -0.31 1.66 16.85
C SER A 6 0.61 0.46 16.66
N SER A 7 1.65 0.30 17.51
CA SER A 7 2.54 -0.87 17.44
C SER A 7 1.80 -2.21 17.56
N GLY A 8 0.81 -2.31 18.46
CA GLY A 8 0.00 -3.52 18.58
C GLY A 8 -0.91 -3.75 17.37
N THR A 9 -1.56 -2.69 16.88
CA THR A 9 -2.41 -2.76 15.68
C THR A 9 -1.59 -3.19 14.46
N LEU A 10 -0.38 -2.68 14.29
CA LEU A 10 0.53 -3.03 13.21
C LEU A 10 0.83 -4.55 13.20
N LEU A 11 1.12 -5.13 14.37
CA LEU A 11 1.33 -6.58 14.47
C LEU A 11 0.07 -7.38 14.13
N SER A 12 -1.11 -6.96 14.62
CA SER A 12 -2.37 -7.63 14.31
C SER A 12 -2.71 -7.59 12.82
N VAL A 13 -2.42 -6.47 12.14
CA VAL A 13 -2.59 -6.33 10.68
C VAL A 13 -1.64 -7.27 9.94
N TRP A 14 -0.36 -7.30 10.34
CA TRP A 14 0.61 -8.20 9.73
C TRP A 14 0.21 -9.67 9.88
N GLU A 15 -0.15 -10.12 11.09
CA GLU A 15 -0.60 -11.50 11.34
C GLU A 15 -1.82 -11.86 10.48
N THR A 16 -2.83 -10.98 10.46
CA THR A 16 -4.07 -11.24 9.71
C THR A 16 -3.86 -11.23 8.21
N GLY A 17 -2.92 -10.41 7.72
CA GLY A 17 -2.63 -10.21 6.30
C GLY A 17 -1.56 -11.14 5.71
N ALA A 18 -0.73 -11.79 6.53
CA ALA A 18 0.38 -12.61 6.06
C ALA A 18 -0.06 -13.70 5.06
N ALA A 19 -1.14 -14.41 5.36
CA ALA A 19 -1.70 -15.46 4.51
C ALA A 19 -2.71 -14.95 3.46
N ARG A 20 -2.90 -13.64 3.34
CA ARG A 20 -3.92 -13.03 2.46
C ARG A 20 -3.33 -12.66 1.10
N ARG A 21 -4.20 -12.50 0.11
CA ARG A 21 -3.82 -12.01 -1.23
C ARG A 21 -3.43 -10.53 -1.16
N PRO A 22 -2.65 -10.01 -2.13
CA PRO A 22 -2.24 -8.60 -2.14
C PRO A 22 -3.40 -7.61 -1.97
N LEU A 23 -4.50 -7.82 -2.69
CA LEU A 23 -5.70 -6.99 -2.59
C LEU A 23 -6.30 -6.95 -1.18
N ASP A 24 -6.36 -8.11 -0.51
CA ASP A 24 -6.94 -8.25 0.82
C ASP A 24 -6.04 -7.61 1.90
N ARG A 25 -4.72 -7.56 1.68
CA ARG A 25 -3.75 -6.93 2.59
C ARG A 25 -3.95 -5.42 2.68
N ALA A 26 -4.14 -4.75 1.55
CA ALA A 26 -4.48 -3.32 1.51
C ALA A 26 -5.74 -3.02 2.33
N LEU A 27 -6.78 -3.84 2.17
CA LEU A 27 -8.03 -3.67 2.89
C LEU A 27 -7.88 -3.90 4.40
N ALA A 28 -7.02 -4.85 4.81
CA ALA A 28 -6.71 -5.07 6.23
C ALA A 28 -6.03 -3.86 6.87
N ILE A 29 -5.11 -3.20 6.15
CA ILE A 29 -4.46 -1.95 6.61
C ILE A 29 -5.49 -0.85 6.80
N LEU A 30 -6.31 -0.60 5.78
CA LEU A 30 -7.33 0.45 5.80
C LEU A 30 -8.36 0.24 6.92
N TRP A 31 -8.84 -1.00 7.07
CA TRP A 31 -9.77 -1.35 8.14
C TRP A 31 -9.18 -1.07 9.53
N ALA A 32 -7.94 -1.50 9.77
CA ALA A 32 -7.28 -1.28 11.06
C ALA A 32 -6.97 0.20 11.35
N ALA A 33 -6.91 1.03 10.31
CA ALA A 33 -6.78 2.48 10.43
C ALA A 33 -8.12 3.21 10.58
N GLY A 34 -9.25 2.49 10.61
CA GLY A 34 -10.59 3.04 10.79
C GLY A 34 -11.27 3.48 9.49
N VAL A 35 -10.74 3.11 8.33
CA VAL A 35 -11.41 3.35 7.03
C VAL A 35 -12.40 2.21 6.79
N GLU A 36 -13.66 2.47 7.12
CA GLU A 36 -14.76 1.55 6.83
C GLU A 36 -15.01 1.48 5.32
N GLN A 37 -15.45 0.32 4.83
CA GLN A 37 -15.81 0.10 3.41
C GLN A 37 -14.66 0.38 2.42
N GLY A 38 -13.40 0.20 2.82
CA GLY A 38 -12.24 0.41 1.94
C GLY A 38 -12.27 -0.37 0.62
N ALA A 39 -13.05 -1.47 0.55
CA ALA A 39 -13.25 -2.25 -0.67
C ALA A 39 -14.08 -1.53 -1.74
N GLU A 40 -14.96 -0.61 -1.32
CA GLU A 40 -15.88 0.14 -2.17
C GLU A 40 -15.28 1.49 -2.62
N LEU A 41 -14.10 1.85 -2.12
CA LEU A 41 -13.39 3.04 -2.60
C LEU A 41 -12.94 2.86 -4.05
N PRO A 42 -13.02 3.92 -4.88
CA PRO A 42 -12.27 3.99 -6.13
C PRO A 42 -10.81 3.61 -5.91
N LEU A 43 -10.17 2.92 -6.85
CA LEU A 43 -8.79 2.45 -6.69
C LEU A 43 -7.82 3.59 -6.32
N ALA A 44 -7.90 4.73 -7.00
CA ALA A 44 -7.10 5.91 -6.67
C ALA A 44 -7.36 6.44 -5.25
N ALA A 45 -8.62 6.45 -4.80
CA ALA A 45 -8.99 6.85 -3.44
C ALA A 45 -8.48 5.88 -2.38
N ARG A 46 -8.51 4.56 -2.67
CA ARG A 46 -7.93 3.53 -1.81
C ARG A 46 -6.42 3.75 -1.64
N ASP A 47 -5.70 3.97 -2.74
CA ASP A 47 -4.25 4.13 -2.72
C ASP A 47 -3.83 5.44 -2.04
N ARG A 48 -4.61 6.50 -2.24
CA ARG A 48 -4.48 7.75 -1.48
C ARG A 48 -4.66 7.52 0.02
N ALA A 49 -5.68 6.78 0.43
CA ALA A 49 -5.91 6.44 1.83
C ALA A 49 -4.78 5.58 2.42
N LEU A 50 -4.24 4.62 1.65
CA LEU A 50 -3.09 3.82 2.06
C LEU A 50 -1.85 4.69 2.31
N LEU A 51 -1.56 5.64 1.40
CA LEU A 51 -0.45 6.58 1.55
C LEU A 51 -0.63 7.50 2.77
N GLN A 52 -1.86 7.91 3.08
CA GLN A 52 -2.17 8.68 4.29
C GLN A 52 -1.95 7.85 5.57
N VAL A 53 -2.40 6.60 5.60
CA VAL A 53 -2.15 5.67 6.73
C VAL A 53 -0.66 5.43 6.92
N ARG A 54 0.07 5.23 5.80
CA ARG A 54 1.53 5.11 5.77
C ARG A 54 2.17 6.34 6.38
N ALA A 55 1.81 7.53 5.91
CA ALA A 55 2.36 8.80 6.38
C ALA A 55 2.16 9.00 7.89
N GLY A 56 0.96 8.74 8.40
CA GLY A 56 0.65 8.82 9.83
C GLY A 56 1.37 7.78 10.70
N THR A 57 1.78 6.64 10.12
CA THR A 57 2.42 5.53 10.84
C THR A 57 3.94 5.60 10.82
N PHE A 58 4.54 5.92 9.68
CA PHE A 58 6.01 5.89 9.47
C PHE A 58 6.62 7.27 9.23
N GLY A 59 5.81 8.33 9.18
CA GLY A 59 6.21 9.65 8.69
C GLY A 59 5.96 9.78 7.19
N LYS A 60 6.09 10.99 6.64
CA LYS A 60 5.79 11.27 5.23
C LYS A 60 6.90 10.89 4.26
N GLU A 61 8.16 10.83 4.72
CA GLU A 61 9.32 10.55 3.87
C GLU A 61 9.42 9.05 3.57
N ILE A 62 9.52 8.71 2.30
CA ILE A 62 9.68 7.35 1.79
C ILE A 62 11.08 7.23 1.19
N GLU A 63 11.88 6.35 1.77
CA GLU A 63 13.16 5.93 1.20
C GLU A 63 12.91 4.70 0.32
N ALA A 64 13.10 4.86 -0.99
CA ALA A 64 12.90 3.83 -1.99
C ALA A 64 14.18 3.63 -2.81
N ARG A 65 14.29 2.46 -3.45
CA ARG A 65 15.38 2.16 -4.37
C ARG A 65 14.83 1.69 -5.70
N ALA A 66 15.36 2.25 -6.78
CA ALA A 66 15.13 1.79 -8.14
C ALA A 66 16.43 1.32 -8.77
N THR A 67 16.34 0.54 -9.85
CA THR A 67 17.50 0.06 -10.61
C THR A 67 17.35 0.52 -12.05
N CYS A 68 18.35 1.21 -12.58
CA CYS A 68 18.33 1.64 -13.98
C CYS A 68 18.29 0.41 -14.91
N PRO A 69 17.32 0.32 -15.84
CA PRO A 69 17.19 -0.83 -16.73
C PRO A 69 18.36 -0.94 -17.73
N ASP A 70 19.02 0.18 -18.06
CA ASP A 70 20.05 0.23 -19.09
C ASP A 70 21.46 -0.09 -18.58
N CYS A 71 21.80 0.35 -17.36
CA CYS A 71 23.14 0.20 -16.80
C CYS A 71 23.20 -0.50 -15.43
N ALA A 72 22.05 -0.90 -14.88
CA ALA A 72 21.91 -1.53 -13.57
C ALA A 72 22.40 -0.69 -12.37
N ALA A 73 22.66 0.61 -12.55
CA ALA A 73 22.97 1.50 -11.44
C ALA A 73 21.78 1.58 -10.46
N ALA A 74 22.08 1.50 -9.16
CA ALA A 74 21.10 1.70 -8.11
C ALA A 74 20.84 3.20 -7.91
N LEU A 75 19.57 3.58 -7.81
CA LEU A 75 19.14 4.93 -7.46
C LEU A 75 18.44 4.86 -6.10
N ASP A 76 18.94 5.63 -5.15
CA ASP A 76 18.22 5.90 -3.91
C ASP A 76 17.30 7.11 -4.16
N LEU A 77 16.02 6.96 -3.81
CA LEU A 77 14.95 7.90 -4.06
C LEU A 77 14.33 8.30 -2.72
N THR A 78 14.20 9.61 -2.50
CA THR A 78 13.39 10.15 -1.41
C THR A 78 12.07 10.66 -1.99
N LEU A 79 10.97 10.01 -1.64
CA LEU A 79 9.62 10.39 -2.06
C LEU A 79 8.85 10.96 -0.86
N ASP A 80 7.83 11.77 -1.12
CA ASP A 80 6.93 12.28 -0.07
C ASP A 80 5.55 11.65 -0.26
N ALA A 81 5.10 10.87 0.73
CA ALA A 81 3.84 10.13 0.70
C ALA A 81 2.62 11.04 0.50
N GLU A 82 2.64 12.26 1.03
CA GLU A 82 1.53 13.22 0.87
C GLU A 82 1.49 13.77 -0.55
N VAL A 83 2.66 14.00 -1.16
CA VAL A 83 2.76 14.41 -2.57
C VAL A 83 2.27 13.29 -3.49
N LEU A 84 2.65 12.04 -3.22
CA LEU A 84 2.15 10.89 -3.96
C LEU A 84 0.62 10.75 -3.82
N ALA A 85 0.09 10.92 -2.62
CA ALA A 85 -1.35 10.86 -2.36
C ALA A 85 -2.12 11.97 -3.10
N ALA A 86 -1.55 13.18 -3.17
CA ALA A 86 -2.13 14.31 -3.90
C ALA A 86 -2.08 14.15 -5.43
N ALA A 87 -1.17 13.30 -5.95
CA ALA A 87 -1.07 13.03 -7.37
C ALA A 87 -2.12 12.02 -7.88
N LEU A 88 -2.74 11.26 -6.98
CA LEU A 88 -3.85 10.35 -7.31
C LEU A 88 -5.15 11.14 -7.41
N HIS A 89 -5.87 10.97 -8.51
CA HIS A 89 -7.15 11.64 -8.76
C HIS A 89 -8.25 10.59 -8.86
N ASP A 90 -9.43 10.91 -8.34
CA ASP A 90 -10.58 10.04 -8.56
C ASP A 90 -11.00 10.14 -10.03
N PRO A 91 -11.42 9.05 -10.67
CA PRO A 91 -11.81 9.08 -12.08
C PRO A 91 -12.98 10.04 -12.28
N GLU A 92 -12.96 10.78 -13.39
CA GLU A 92 -14.10 11.62 -13.78
C GLU A 92 -15.35 10.77 -14.02
N GLU A 93 -16.53 11.38 -13.93
CA GLU A 93 -17.78 10.70 -14.26
C GLU A 93 -17.76 10.21 -15.72
N GLY A 94 -17.73 8.89 -15.88
CA GLY A 94 -17.60 8.22 -17.17
C GLY A 94 -18.78 7.29 -17.50
N PRO A 95 -18.69 6.58 -18.63
CA PRO A 95 -19.72 5.62 -19.06
C PRO A 95 -19.86 4.42 -18.11
N VAL A 96 -18.85 4.18 -17.28
CA VAL A 96 -18.83 3.20 -16.19
C VAL A 96 -18.49 3.89 -14.89
N ARG A 97 -19.05 3.37 -13.78
CA ARG A 97 -18.65 3.83 -12.45
C ARG A 97 -17.17 3.53 -12.17
N ALA A 98 -16.60 4.20 -11.18
CA ALA A 98 -15.24 3.98 -10.73
C ALA A 98 -14.99 2.50 -10.35
N LEU A 99 -13.87 1.96 -10.82
CA LEU A 99 -13.38 0.63 -10.44
C LEU A 99 -12.99 0.60 -8.95
N THR A 100 -13.37 -0.48 -8.25
CA THR A 100 -13.08 -0.65 -6.81
C THR A 100 -12.38 -1.97 -6.53
N SER A 101 -11.88 -2.13 -5.30
CA SER A 101 -11.29 -3.41 -4.88
C SER A 101 -12.34 -4.52 -4.80
N ALA A 102 -13.60 -4.22 -4.52
CA ALA A 102 -14.69 -5.20 -4.55
C ALA A 102 -14.88 -5.79 -5.95
N ASP A 103 -14.68 -4.99 -6.99
CA ASP A 103 -14.77 -5.46 -8.38
C ASP A 103 -13.61 -6.38 -8.75
N LEU A 104 -12.39 -5.96 -8.44
CA LEU A 104 -11.20 -6.79 -8.65
C LEU A 104 -11.29 -8.11 -7.88
N ALA A 105 -11.81 -8.08 -6.65
CA ALA A 105 -12.00 -9.29 -5.84
C ALA A 105 -13.04 -10.25 -6.43
N ALA A 106 -14.12 -9.73 -7.04
CA ALA A 106 -15.18 -10.54 -7.62
C ALA A 106 -14.74 -11.29 -8.89
N VAL A 107 -13.81 -10.72 -9.64
CA VAL A 107 -13.21 -11.37 -10.82
C VAL A 107 -11.90 -12.10 -10.51
N ALA A 108 -11.40 -12.01 -9.28
CA ALA A 108 -10.16 -12.65 -8.87
C ALA A 108 -10.28 -14.18 -8.98
N GLY A 109 -9.46 -14.76 -9.85
CA GLY A 109 -9.44 -16.22 -10.09
C GLY A 109 -10.28 -16.66 -11.28
N LEU A 110 -10.98 -15.75 -11.96
CA LEU A 110 -11.51 -16.05 -13.29
C LEU A 110 -10.35 -16.25 -14.29
N PRO A 111 -10.50 -17.16 -15.27
CA PRO A 111 -9.58 -17.22 -16.40
C PRO A 111 -9.54 -15.88 -17.12
N GLY A 112 -8.37 -15.47 -17.63
CA GLY A 112 -8.18 -14.14 -18.25
C GLY A 112 -9.25 -13.77 -19.28
N ALA A 113 -9.70 -14.73 -20.10
CA ALA A 113 -10.76 -14.53 -21.08
C ALA A 113 -12.13 -14.12 -20.50
N ARG A 114 -12.38 -14.35 -19.19
CA ARG A 114 -13.64 -14.03 -18.50
C ARG A 114 -13.54 -12.83 -17.56
N VAL A 115 -12.34 -12.29 -17.33
CA VAL A 115 -12.15 -11.14 -16.44
C VAL A 115 -12.89 -9.91 -16.96
N ALA A 116 -12.72 -9.59 -18.25
CA ALA A 116 -13.40 -8.46 -18.89
C ALA A 116 -14.93 -8.60 -18.84
N GLU A 117 -15.45 -9.81 -19.11
CA GLU A 117 -16.88 -10.11 -18.99
C GLU A 117 -17.41 -9.84 -17.57
N GLY A 118 -16.72 -10.37 -16.55
CA GLY A 118 -17.11 -10.17 -15.16
C GLY A 118 -17.05 -8.70 -14.71
N LEU A 119 -16.05 -7.94 -15.17
CA LEU A 119 -15.95 -6.51 -14.85
C LEU A 119 -17.08 -5.71 -15.51
N ARG A 120 -17.42 -6.00 -16.78
CA ARG A 120 -18.53 -5.36 -17.49
C ARG A 120 -19.86 -5.54 -16.77
N GLU A 121 -20.17 -6.78 -16.35
CA GLU A 121 -21.41 -7.09 -15.62
C GLU A 121 -21.52 -6.31 -14.30
N ARG A 122 -20.38 -6.08 -13.63
CA ARG A 122 -20.33 -5.41 -12.31
C ARG A 122 -20.34 -3.90 -12.37
N LEU A 123 -19.69 -3.32 -13.36
CA LEU A 123 -19.57 -1.86 -13.49
C LEU A 123 -20.83 -1.24 -14.10
N GLY A 124 -21.69 -2.07 -14.69
CA GLY A 124 -23.00 -1.68 -15.19
C GLY A 124 -22.87 -0.89 -16.48
N CYS A 125 -23.37 -1.45 -17.58
CA CYS A 125 -23.48 -0.72 -18.84
C CYS A 125 -24.64 0.29 -18.73
N THR A 126 -24.39 1.57 -19.00
CA THR A 126 -25.50 2.43 -19.45
C THR A 126 -26.02 1.85 -20.77
N SER A 127 -27.33 1.63 -20.86
CA SER A 127 -27.96 1.05 -22.05
C SER A 127 -27.61 1.87 -23.30
N GLY A 128 -26.98 1.26 -24.30
CA GLY A 128 -26.63 1.90 -25.57
C GLY A 128 -25.12 2.04 -25.86
N ILE A 129 -24.25 1.64 -24.92
CA ILE A 129 -22.79 1.65 -25.11
C ILE A 129 -22.30 0.28 -25.60
N ALA A 130 -21.40 0.26 -26.58
CA ALA A 130 -20.77 -0.95 -27.09
C ALA A 130 -19.83 -1.60 -26.05
N PRO A 131 -19.75 -2.94 -25.95
CA PRO A 131 -18.84 -3.63 -25.01
C PRO A 131 -17.39 -3.18 -25.11
N GLU A 132 -16.89 -2.92 -26.31
CA GLU A 132 -15.52 -2.49 -26.56
C GLU A 132 -15.23 -1.10 -25.97
N SER A 133 -16.23 -0.22 -25.97
CA SER A 133 -16.12 1.11 -25.35
C SER A 133 -16.13 1.03 -23.83
N ILE A 134 -16.75 0.00 -23.25
CA ILE A 134 -16.73 -0.28 -21.82
C ILE A 134 -15.36 -0.82 -21.41
N ASP A 135 -14.83 -1.80 -22.16
CA ASP A 135 -13.50 -2.37 -21.90
C ASP A 135 -12.43 -1.25 -21.98
N ALA A 136 -12.48 -0.39 -23.00
CA ALA A 136 -11.59 0.77 -23.10
C ALA A 136 -11.75 1.77 -21.94
N ALA A 137 -12.97 1.99 -21.44
CA ALA A 137 -13.20 2.87 -20.29
C ALA A 137 -12.66 2.26 -18.99
N ILE A 138 -12.75 0.94 -18.82
CA ILE A 138 -12.19 0.22 -17.67
C ILE A 138 -10.66 0.31 -17.69
N GLU A 139 -10.04 0.08 -18.85
CA GLU A 139 -8.59 0.19 -19.04
C GLU A 139 -8.11 1.61 -18.74
N ALA A 140 -8.76 2.63 -19.29
CA ALA A 140 -8.41 4.03 -19.01
C ALA A 140 -8.52 4.37 -17.51
N GLN A 141 -9.58 3.93 -16.81
CA GLN A 141 -9.70 4.13 -15.37
C GLN A 141 -8.59 3.41 -14.57
N ALA A 142 -8.17 2.23 -15.00
CA ALA A 142 -7.08 1.50 -14.36
C ALA A 142 -5.76 2.26 -14.52
N GLU A 143 -5.45 2.75 -15.72
CA GLU A 143 -4.26 3.56 -15.99
C GLU A 143 -4.25 4.88 -15.19
N GLU A 144 -5.40 5.56 -15.08
CA GLU A 144 -5.52 6.79 -14.30
C GLU A 144 -5.36 6.59 -12.78
N ALA A 145 -5.65 5.37 -12.29
CA ALA A 145 -5.47 5.00 -10.89
C ALA A 145 -4.02 4.59 -10.56
N GLU A 146 -3.14 4.44 -11.55
CA GLU A 146 -1.75 4.05 -11.37
C GLU A 146 -0.84 5.25 -11.08
N LEU A 147 0.03 5.11 -10.09
CA LEU A 147 1.05 6.12 -9.80
C LEU A 147 2.32 5.80 -10.58
N THR A 148 2.68 6.65 -11.56
CA THR A 148 3.89 6.46 -12.36
C THR A 148 5.04 7.35 -11.87
N LEU A 149 6.15 6.73 -11.47
CA LEU A 149 7.40 7.39 -11.12
C LEU A 149 8.30 7.52 -12.36
N ARG A 150 8.68 8.76 -12.72
CA ARG A 150 9.65 9.02 -13.79
C ARG A 150 11.02 9.31 -13.19
N MET A 151 12.03 8.61 -13.68
CA MET A 151 13.39 8.67 -13.16
C MET A 151 14.39 8.92 -14.29
N VAL A 152 15.53 9.51 -13.94
CA VAL A 152 16.67 9.71 -14.85
C VAL A 152 17.92 9.20 -14.17
N CYS A 153 18.68 8.36 -14.87
CA CYS A 153 19.90 7.77 -14.33
C CYS A 153 21.02 8.80 -14.32
N ALA A 154 21.65 9.01 -13.17
CA ALA A 154 22.79 9.91 -13.06
C ALA A 154 24.06 9.37 -13.78
N GLU A 155 24.16 8.05 -13.96
CA GLU A 155 25.34 7.40 -14.56
C GLU A 155 25.29 7.40 -16.09
N CYS A 156 24.19 6.94 -16.70
CA CYS A 156 24.07 6.82 -18.15
C CYS A 156 23.15 7.85 -18.81
N GLY A 157 22.41 8.65 -18.04
CA GLY A 157 21.46 9.65 -18.54
C GLY A 157 20.14 9.08 -19.08
N ALA A 158 19.94 7.76 -19.04
CA ALA A 158 18.70 7.13 -19.48
C ALA A 158 17.51 7.56 -18.60
N GLY A 159 16.39 7.88 -19.24
CA GLY A 159 15.11 8.15 -18.57
C GLY A 159 14.18 6.95 -18.67
N TRP A 160 13.50 6.60 -17.59
CA TRP A 160 12.49 5.54 -17.59
C TRP A 160 11.34 5.86 -16.64
N ALA A 161 10.29 5.06 -16.71
CA ALA A 161 9.11 5.17 -15.86
C ALA A 161 8.75 3.81 -15.28
N GLU A 162 8.32 3.79 -14.01
CA GLU A 162 7.82 2.60 -13.33
C GLU A 162 6.50 2.91 -12.63
N VAL A 163 5.58 1.96 -12.63
CA VAL A 163 4.34 2.03 -11.84
C VAL A 163 4.66 1.63 -10.40
N LEU A 164 4.29 2.49 -9.45
CA LEU A 164 4.35 2.21 -8.03
C LEU A 164 3.10 1.43 -7.62
N ASP A 165 3.26 0.14 -7.32
CA ASP A 165 2.25 -0.66 -6.62
C ASP A 165 2.13 -0.19 -5.17
N VAL A 166 1.30 0.83 -4.93
CA VAL A 166 1.09 1.42 -3.60
C VAL A 166 0.65 0.36 -2.57
N PRO A 167 -0.37 -0.49 -2.82
CA PRO A 167 -0.71 -1.60 -1.94
C PRO A 167 0.47 -2.50 -1.57
N GLY A 168 1.21 -2.98 -2.57
CA GLY A 168 2.35 -3.88 -2.36
C GLY A 168 3.48 -3.21 -1.59
N PHE A 169 3.78 -1.95 -1.93
CA PHE A 169 4.82 -1.15 -1.26
C PHE A 169 4.50 -0.93 0.22
N VAL A 170 3.30 -0.42 0.54
CA VAL A 170 2.89 -0.14 1.91
C VAL A 170 2.81 -1.43 2.74
N TRP A 171 2.37 -2.54 2.14
CA TRP A 171 2.40 -3.83 2.81
C TRP A 171 3.82 -4.30 3.13
N ALA A 172 4.75 -4.21 2.17
CA ALA A 172 6.14 -4.63 2.38
C ALA A 172 6.82 -3.82 3.49
N GLU A 173 6.58 -2.52 3.54
CA GLU A 173 7.08 -1.65 4.62
C GLU A 173 6.47 -2.03 5.99
N LEU A 174 5.15 -2.28 6.03
CA LEU A 174 4.45 -2.72 7.24
C LEU A 174 4.98 -4.07 7.74
N GLU A 175 5.15 -5.04 6.86
CA GLU A 175 5.69 -6.36 7.20
C GLU A 175 7.12 -6.25 7.75
N ALA A 176 7.97 -5.47 7.09
CA ALA A 176 9.33 -5.23 7.59
C ALA A 176 9.31 -4.56 8.98
N ALA A 177 8.40 -3.61 9.22
CA ALA A 177 8.23 -2.98 10.52
C ALA A 177 7.71 -3.95 11.58
N ALA A 178 6.78 -4.85 11.24
CA ALA A 178 6.23 -5.85 12.14
C ALA A 178 7.30 -6.82 12.62
N LEU A 179 8.08 -7.36 11.67
CA LEU A 179 9.17 -8.29 11.97
C LEU A 179 10.26 -7.63 12.81
N ARG A 180 10.62 -6.36 12.52
CA ARG A 180 11.54 -5.59 13.38
C ARG A 180 11.00 -5.42 14.79
N LEU A 181 9.72 -5.06 14.93
CA LEU A 181 9.09 -4.87 16.24
C LEU A 181 9.04 -6.18 17.05
N LEU A 182 8.79 -7.32 16.43
CA LEU A 182 8.86 -8.62 17.11
C LEU A 182 10.28 -8.94 17.61
N ALA A 183 11.31 -8.62 16.81
CA ALA A 183 12.69 -8.76 17.23
C ALA A 183 13.02 -7.83 18.42
N GLU A 184 12.55 -6.58 18.39
CA GLU A 184 12.68 -5.64 19.51
C GLU A 184 12.02 -6.16 20.78
N VAL A 185 10.80 -6.70 20.67
CA VAL A 185 10.08 -7.31 21.79
C VAL A 185 10.89 -8.48 22.37
N ALA A 186 11.40 -9.36 21.52
CA ALA A 186 12.20 -10.50 21.96
C ALA A 186 13.49 -10.07 22.69
N ASP A 187 14.17 -9.03 22.20
CA ASP A 187 15.37 -8.47 22.84
C ASP A 187 15.06 -7.90 24.22
N LEU A 188 14.00 -7.11 24.34
CA LEU A 188 13.60 -6.50 25.61
C LEU A 188 13.07 -7.52 26.62
N ALA A 189 12.28 -8.49 26.16
CA ALA A 189 11.79 -9.59 27.00
C ALA A 189 12.95 -10.41 27.57
N ARG A 190 13.98 -10.69 26.75
CA ARG A 190 15.18 -11.43 27.18
C ARG A 190 16.01 -10.66 28.21
N ALA A 191 16.19 -9.35 28.01
CA ALA A 191 17.02 -8.52 28.87
C ALA A 191 16.34 -8.16 30.21
N PHE A 192 15.03 -7.90 30.19
CA PHE A 192 14.32 -7.33 31.34
C PHE A 192 13.20 -8.22 31.90
N GLY A 193 12.89 -9.35 31.25
CA GLY A 193 11.81 -10.27 31.66
C GLY A 193 10.40 -9.73 31.39
N TRP A 194 10.27 -8.68 30.58
CA TRP A 194 8.97 -8.08 30.26
C TRP A 194 8.17 -8.92 29.28
N THR A 195 6.85 -8.90 29.45
CA THR A 195 5.90 -9.46 28.51
C THR A 195 5.76 -8.59 27.27
N GLU A 196 5.30 -9.18 26.16
CA GLU A 196 5.00 -8.44 24.93
C GLU A 196 4.06 -7.24 25.20
N ALA A 197 3.00 -7.45 25.97
CA ALA A 197 2.05 -6.39 26.32
C ALA A 197 2.67 -5.25 27.15
N GLU A 198 3.70 -5.53 27.94
CA GLU A 198 4.47 -4.49 28.64
C GLU A 198 5.35 -3.70 27.67
N VAL A 199 6.03 -4.38 26.74
CA VAL A 199 6.88 -3.74 25.73
C VAL A 199 6.07 -2.87 24.78
N LEU A 200 4.93 -3.37 24.28
CA LEU A 200 4.08 -2.64 23.33
C LEU A 200 3.38 -1.42 23.94
N ARG A 201 3.24 -1.37 25.27
CA ARG A 201 2.75 -0.18 25.99
C ARG A 201 3.79 0.94 26.09
N LEU A 202 5.07 0.64 25.88
CA LEU A 202 6.11 1.67 25.83
C LEU A 202 5.94 2.52 24.56
N SER A 203 6.11 3.83 24.70
CA SER A 203 6.23 4.71 23.53
C SER A 203 7.47 4.33 22.71
N PRO A 204 7.47 4.52 21.39
CA PRO A 204 8.63 4.26 20.53
C PRO A 204 9.96 4.84 21.05
N PRO A 205 10.07 6.11 21.48
CA PRO A 205 11.34 6.63 21.99
C PRO A 205 11.80 5.95 23.28
N ARG A 206 10.86 5.58 24.17
CA ARG A 206 11.20 4.88 25.42
C ARG A 206 11.64 3.45 25.14
N ARG A 207 10.98 2.75 24.21
CA ARG A 207 11.36 1.41 23.77
C ARG A 207 12.77 1.40 23.17
N ALA A 208 13.08 2.37 22.30
CA ALA A 208 14.40 2.53 21.70
C ALA A 208 15.51 2.75 22.75
N ALA A 209 15.26 3.55 23.79
CA ALA A 209 16.22 3.76 24.88
C ALA A 209 16.55 2.46 25.64
N TYR A 210 15.55 1.64 25.96
CA TYR A 210 15.79 0.34 26.60
C TYR A 210 16.47 -0.66 25.67
N LEU A 211 16.17 -0.65 24.37
CA LEU A 211 16.86 -1.49 23.40
C LEU A 211 18.36 -1.17 23.33
N ALA A 212 18.72 0.12 23.38
CA ALA A 212 20.12 0.54 23.42
C ALA A 212 20.84 0.00 24.67
N MET A 213 20.17 0.02 25.84
CA MET A 213 20.73 -0.54 27.07
C MET A 213 20.87 -2.07 26.99
N ALA A 214 19.87 -2.77 26.46
CA ALA A 214 19.88 -4.22 26.30
C ALA A 214 20.98 -4.71 25.36
N ARG A 215 21.29 -3.94 24.31
CA ARG A 215 22.32 -4.28 23.30
C ARG A 215 23.74 -3.87 23.69
N ALA A 216 23.88 -3.02 24.71
CA ALA A 216 25.17 -2.60 25.24
C ALA A 216 25.69 -3.53 26.37
N SER A 217 24.91 -4.55 26.73
CA SER A 217 25.21 -5.54 27.78
C SER A 217 25.67 -6.86 27.17
#